data_AF-A0A8I1RIR8-F1
#
_entry.id   AF-A0A8I1RIR8-F1
#
_cell.length_a   1.000
_cell.length_b   1.000
_cell.length_c   1.000
_cell.angle_alpha   90.00
_cell.angle_beta   90.00
_cell.angle_gamma   90.00
#
_symmetry.space_group_name_H-M   'P 1'
#
loop_
_entity.id
_entity.type
_entity.pdbx_description
1 polymer ?
#
loop_
_entity_poly.entity_id
_entity_poly.type
_entity_poly.pdbx_seq_one_letter_code
_entity_poly.pdbx_strand_id
1 'polypeptide(L)'
;MSTESPLPGYRETRLIDPFEVFIGPIFESGAKGERRFALRIDERHVNRRGSLHGGMLMTFADATLGAAAADLADGGVAVTLNMQSHFLAGPDLTGFPGAVTPNLPYAASLPASQWGIVPMRGQRPAELVLGSVQLGLAYGAANRTGKPSHDAAMALVRRAVDAGITTIDTARAYGDSEQRLGAALSAADRTRIVTKLSPLSELDETASSATVERAVDASIEASLAALRRTHLDGLLLHRARHLTGWNGAVWKRLREWQARGVITALGASIQTPAELHTALGFSGVVHVQLPFNLLDWRWREAGAIAALEGRGDVTVHVRSVFLQGLLAANDPQIWPAIPGLDPHRLTATLRDGVASLGRESCADLCLAYVRGQPWVDGVVIGMETVRQLETNLRLCACAPLTAVECARIEAMIPRVREMLLNPALWPARLEAAQ
;
A
#
# COMPACT_ATOMS: atom_id res chain seq x y z
N MET A 1 27.90 7.94 -39.20
CA MET A 1 28.15 6.50 -38.93
C MET A 1 29.61 6.40 -38.55
N SER A 2 29.90 5.84 -37.37
CA SER A 2 31.26 5.73 -36.83
C SER A 2 32.11 4.81 -37.69
N THR A 3 33.39 5.12 -37.88
CA THR A 3 34.35 4.34 -38.69
C THR A 3 35.06 3.23 -37.90
N GLU A 4 34.57 2.89 -36.71
CA GLU A 4 35.19 1.88 -35.85
C GLU A 4 34.76 0.45 -36.22
N SER A 5 35.71 -0.46 -36.38
CA SER A 5 35.40 -1.88 -36.59
C SER A 5 34.68 -2.50 -35.38
N PRO A 6 33.66 -3.35 -35.61
CA PRO A 6 32.95 -4.05 -34.54
C PRO A 6 33.87 -4.88 -33.66
N LEU A 7 33.49 -5.04 -32.39
CA LEU A 7 34.17 -5.99 -31.49
C LEU A 7 34.07 -7.42 -32.06
N PRO A 8 35.11 -8.26 -31.96
CA PRO A 8 35.06 -9.64 -32.45
C PRO A 8 33.85 -10.40 -31.90
N GLY A 9 32.98 -10.91 -32.78
CA GLY A 9 31.76 -11.63 -32.40
C GLY A 9 30.54 -10.74 -32.08
N TYR A 10 30.66 -9.42 -32.22
CA TYR A 10 29.56 -8.47 -32.04
C TYR A 10 29.28 -7.70 -33.33
N ARG A 11 28.02 -7.27 -33.50
CA ARG A 11 27.57 -6.36 -34.57
C ARG A 11 27.13 -5.04 -33.97
N GLU A 12 27.11 -3.95 -34.73
CA GLU A 12 26.56 -2.69 -34.26
C GLU A 12 25.04 -2.81 -34.06
N THR A 13 24.55 -2.37 -32.90
CA THR A 13 23.14 -2.35 -32.54
C THR A 13 22.43 -1.29 -33.37
N ARG A 14 21.23 -1.61 -33.85
CA ARG A 14 20.37 -0.62 -34.50
C ARG A 14 19.63 0.19 -33.44
N LEU A 15 20.26 1.29 -33.01
CA LEU A 15 19.72 2.22 -32.02
C LEU A 15 18.40 2.85 -32.51
N ILE A 16 17.42 2.96 -31.61
CA ILE A 16 16.07 3.45 -31.94
C ILE A 16 15.97 4.96 -31.65
N ASP A 17 16.68 5.43 -30.62
CA ASP A 17 16.57 6.81 -30.15
C ASP A 17 17.71 7.72 -30.63
N PRO A 18 17.41 8.94 -31.14
CA PRO A 18 18.43 9.87 -31.61
C PRO A 18 19.45 10.30 -30.55
N PHE A 19 19.13 10.17 -29.26
CA PHE A 19 20.03 10.51 -28.17
C PHE A 19 21.18 9.49 -28.00
N GLU A 20 20.92 8.22 -28.30
CA GLU A 20 21.88 7.13 -28.04
C GLU A 20 23.16 7.26 -28.91
N VAL A 21 23.07 7.96 -30.05
CA VAL A 21 24.21 8.21 -30.94
C VAL A 21 25.36 8.97 -30.28
N PHE A 22 25.09 9.70 -29.19
CA PHE A 22 26.07 10.50 -28.48
C PHE A 22 26.96 9.69 -27.52
N ILE A 23 26.56 8.47 -27.16
CA ILE A 23 27.31 7.59 -26.26
C ILE A 23 28.05 6.46 -26.99
N GLY A 24 28.11 6.55 -28.33
CA GLY A 24 28.91 5.69 -29.20
C GLY A 24 28.09 4.66 -29.98
N PRO A 25 28.72 3.96 -30.94
CA PRO A 25 28.11 2.73 -31.46
C PRO A 25 28.06 1.70 -30.33
N ILE A 26 26.84 1.33 -29.93
CA ILE A 26 26.61 0.18 -29.05
C ILE A 26 26.69 -1.07 -29.92
N PHE A 27 27.35 -2.12 -29.43
CA PHE A 27 27.47 -3.40 -30.11
C PHE A 27 26.63 -4.46 -29.41
N GLU A 28 26.09 -5.41 -30.17
CA GLU A 28 25.33 -6.55 -29.67
C GLU A 28 25.82 -7.90 -30.23
N SER A 29 25.61 -8.97 -29.47
CA SER A 29 25.77 -10.36 -29.91
C SER A 29 24.72 -11.25 -29.26
N GLY A 30 24.54 -12.49 -29.75
CA GLY A 30 23.56 -13.44 -29.22
C GLY A 30 22.16 -13.34 -29.85
N ALA A 31 21.30 -14.29 -29.49
CA ALA A 31 19.91 -14.39 -29.98
C ALA A 31 18.93 -13.69 -29.03
N LYS A 32 17.67 -13.55 -29.47
CA LYS A 32 16.57 -13.03 -28.65
C LYS A 32 16.48 -13.78 -27.32
N GLY A 33 16.48 -13.04 -26.20
CA GLY A 33 16.50 -13.61 -24.84
C GLY A 33 17.90 -13.93 -24.28
N GLU A 34 18.95 -13.90 -25.11
CA GLU A 34 20.36 -14.13 -24.70
C GLU A 34 21.30 -13.02 -25.21
N ARG A 35 20.74 -11.86 -25.58
CA ARG A 35 21.53 -10.76 -26.14
C ARG A 35 22.54 -10.22 -25.12
N ARG A 36 23.74 -9.95 -25.62
CA ARG A 36 24.83 -9.29 -24.89
C ARG A 36 25.12 -7.97 -25.56
N PHE A 37 25.21 -6.91 -24.78
CA PHE A 37 25.56 -5.60 -25.27
C PHE A 37 26.96 -5.21 -24.80
N ALA A 38 27.65 -4.47 -25.65
CA ALA A 38 29.00 -4.02 -25.43
C ALA A 38 29.17 -2.60 -25.97
N LEU A 39 30.11 -1.87 -25.39
CA LEU A 39 30.48 -0.54 -25.83
C LEU A 39 31.96 -0.34 -25.59
N ARG A 40 32.63 0.35 -26.52
CA ARG A 40 34.03 0.72 -26.36
C ARG A 40 34.11 2.01 -25.53
N ILE A 41 34.92 1.98 -24.47
CA ILE A 41 35.15 3.15 -23.64
C ILE A 41 36.29 3.98 -24.26
N ASP A 42 36.06 5.28 -24.44
CA ASP A 42 37.05 6.24 -24.90
C ASP A 42 36.96 7.53 -24.05
N GLU A 43 37.75 8.55 -24.43
CA GLU A 43 37.86 9.81 -23.71
C GLU A 43 36.53 10.57 -23.52
N ARG A 44 35.53 10.33 -24.38
CA ARG A 44 34.20 10.94 -24.27
C ARG A 44 33.37 10.34 -23.15
N HIS A 45 33.67 9.10 -22.76
CA HIS A 45 32.88 8.32 -21.79
C HIS A 45 33.40 8.48 -20.35
N VAL A 46 34.54 9.11 -20.16
CA VAL A 46 35.17 9.26 -18.84
C VAL A 46 34.91 10.64 -18.22
N ASN A 47 34.91 10.70 -16.90
CA ASN A 47 34.82 11.95 -16.14
C ASN A 47 36.20 12.62 -16.00
N ARG A 48 36.26 13.81 -15.37
CA ARG A 48 37.52 14.56 -15.15
C ARG A 48 38.59 13.80 -14.34
N ARG A 49 38.22 12.70 -13.69
CA ARG A 49 39.13 11.83 -12.91
C ARG A 49 39.56 10.58 -13.69
N GLY A 50 39.19 10.47 -14.97
CA GLY A 50 39.55 9.34 -15.84
C GLY A 50 38.72 8.07 -15.60
N SER A 51 37.68 8.11 -14.76
CA SER A 51 36.78 6.98 -14.54
C SER A 51 35.56 7.07 -15.46
N LEU A 52 34.94 5.93 -15.78
CA LEU A 52 33.70 5.91 -16.55
C LEU A 52 32.64 6.82 -15.90
N HIS A 53 32.06 7.73 -16.69
CA HIS A 53 31.09 8.68 -16.19
C HIS A 53 29.79 7.96 -15.83
N GLY A 54 29.29 8.14 -14.59
CA GLY A 54 28.08 7.45 -14.13
C GLY A 54 26.87 7.69 -15.03
N GLY A 55 26.69 8.93 -15.51
CA GLY A 55 25.64 9.26 -16.48
C GLY A 55 25.73 8.49 -17.79
N MET A 56 26.95 8.20 -18.28
CA MET A 56 27.14 7.38 -19.47
C MET A 56 26.75 5.92 -19.19
N LEU A 57 27.14 5.38 -18.02
CA LEU A 57 26.78 4.00 -17.64
C LEU A 57 25.26 3.84 -17.53
N MET A 58 24.58 4.84 -16.98
CA MET A 58 23.12 4.86 -16.90
C MET A 58 22.46 4.88 -18.27
N THR A 59 22.93 5.73 -19.18
CA THR A 59 22.39 5.77 -20.54
C THR A 59 22.60 4.44 -21.27
N PHE A 60 23.78 3.82 -21.13
CA PHE A 60 24.05 2.51 -21.72
C PHE A 60 23.12 1.43 -21.14
N ALA A 61 22.92 1.42 -19.83
CA ALA A 61 22.04 0.45 -19.17
C ALA A 61 20.57 0.65 -19.55
N ASP A 62 20.09 1.89 -19.62
CA ASP A 62 18.73 2.23 -20.05
C ASP A 62 18.43 1.73 -21.47
N ALA A 63 19.28 2.09 -22.43
CA ALA A 63 19.17 1.68 -23.82
C ALA A 63 19.14 0.15 -23.99
N THR A 64 20.03 -0.56 -23.30
CA THR A 64 20.19 -2.01 -23.44
C THR A 64 19.11 -2.81 -22.71
N LEU A 65 18.63 -2.33 -21.56
CA LEU A 65 17.49 -2.91 -20.86
C LEU A 65 16.19 -2.68 -21.63
N GLY A 66 15.99 -1.49 -22.20
CA GLY A 66 14.85 -1.19 -23.06
C GLY A 66 14.80 -2.10 -24.29
N ALA A 67 15.93 -2.29 -24.96
CA ALA A 67 16.04 -3.23 -26.07
C ALA A 67 15.72 -4.67 -25.66
N ALA A 68 16.25 -5.15 -24.53
CA ALA A 68 15.95 -6.48 -24.01
C ALA A 68 14.47 -6.64 -23.61
N ALA A 69 13.84 -5.60 -23.06
CA ALA A 69 12.43 -5.61 -22.71
C ALA A 69 11.52 -5.63 -23.95
N ALA A 70 11.88 -4.89 -25.00
CA ALA A 70 11.15 -4.89 -26.28
C ALA A 70 11.16 -6.27 -26.95
N ASP A 71 12.25 -7.03 -26.81
CA ASP A 71 12.30 -8.42 -27.25
C ASP A 71 11.27 -9.28 -26.51
N LEU A 72 11.25 -9.23 -25.18
CA LEU A 72 10.30 -9.99 -24.38
C LEU A 72 8.84 -9.61 -24.66
N ALA A 73 8.60 -8.39 -25.13
CA ALA A 73 7.29 -7.90 -25.52
C ALA A 73 6.88 -8.27 -26.97
N ASP A 74 7.63 -9.13 -27.67
CA ASP A 74 7.33 -9.57 -29.05
C ASP A 74 7.03 -8.41 -30.04
N GLY A 75 7.80 -7.32 -29.93
CA GLY A 75 7.65 -6.14 -30.79
C GLY A 75 6.68 -5.07 -30.25
N GLY A 76 6.19 -5.23 -29.02
CA GLY A 76 5.52 -4.17 -28.27
C GLY A 76 6.47 -3.03 -27.86
N VAL A 77 5.90 -1.84 -27.66
CA VAL A 77 6.65 -0.67 -27.20
C VAL A 77 6.97 -0.83 -25.71
N ALA A 78 8.26 -0.89 -25.37
CA ALA A 78 8.74 -0.86 -24.00
C ALA A 78 9.36 0.52 -23.70
N VAL A 79 8.95 1.15 -22.61
CA VAL A 79 9.50 2.44 -22.17
C VAL A 79 9.99 2.33 -20.73
N THR A 80 11.15 2.92 -20.45
CA THR A 80 11.66 3.02 -19.08
C THR A 80 10.81 4.02 -18.31
N LEU A 81 10.00 3.54 -17.38
CA LEU A 81 9.19 4.39 -16.50
C LEU A 81 9.99 4.91 -15.29
N ASN A 82 10.94 4.11 -14.80
CA ASN A 82 11.81 4.45 -13.69
C ASN A 82 13.07 3.57 -13.74
N MET A 83 14.23 4.17 -13.52
CA MET A 83 15.50 3.47 -13.34
C MET A 83 16.27 4.11 -12.19
N GLN A 84 16.71 3.29 -11.24
CA GLN A 84 17.52 3.72 -10.11
C GLN A 84 18.83 2.97 -10.07
N SER A 85 19.91 3.69 -9.73
CA SER A 85 21.24 3.12 -9.61
C SER A 85 21.98 3.77 -8.46
N HIS A 86 22.75 2.96 -7.74
CA HIS A 86 23.64 3.40 -6.67
C HIS A 86 25.06 2.99 -7.06
N PHE A 87 25.93 3.98 -7.29
CA PHE A 87 27.34 3.73 -7.60
C PHE A 87 28.11 3.48 -6.31
N LEU A 88 28.47 2.22 -6.05
CA LEU A 88 29.22 1.84 -4.86
C LEU A 88 30.72 2.16 -4.98
N ALA A 89 31.25 2.16 -6.20
CA ALA A 89 32.61 2.58 -6.55
C ALA A 89 32.68 2.91 -8.06
N GLY A 90 33.72 3.64 -8.50
CA GLY A 90 34.01 3.81 -9.92
C GLY A 90 34.62 2.51 -10.49
N PRO A 91 34.23 2.06 -11.70
CA PRO A 91 34.83 0.87 -12.28
C PRO A 91 36.32 1.11 -12.54
N ASP A 92 37.16 0.19 -12.06
CA ASP A 92 38.58 0.17 -12.41
C ASP A 92 38.69 -0.22 -13.88
N LEU A 93 39.17 0.72 -14.71
CA LEU A 93 39.33 0.52 -16.14
C LEU A 93 40.56 -0.35 -16.46
N THR A 94 41.41 -0.65 -15.47
CA THR A 94 42.54 -1.57 -15.65
C THR A 94 42.02 -3.02 -15.63
N GLY A 95 41.73 -3.54 -16.82
CA GLY A 95 41.43 -4.96 -17.04
C GLY A 95 39.97 -5.35 -17.24
N PHE A 96 39.08 -4.42 -17.61
CA PHE A 96 37.68 -4.72 -17.93
C PHE A 96 37.53 -5.12 -19.42
N PRO A 97 37.27 -6.40 -19.79
CA PRO A 97 36.80 -6.72 -21.12
C PRO A 97 35.31 -6.37 -21.15
N GLY A 98 34.93 -5.36 -21.94
CA GLY A 98 33.58 -4.80 -22.03
C GLY A 98 32.52 -5.78 -22.58
N ALA A 99 32.07 -6.71 -21.75
CA ALA A 99 30.87 -7.51 -21.98
C ALA A 99 30.07 -7.63 -20.68
N VAL A 100 29.03 -6.81 -20.53
CA VAL A 100 28.02 -7.01 -19.50
C VAL A 100 27.01 -8.00 -20.06
N THR A 101 26.94 -9.19 -19.49
CA THR A 101 25.82 -10.10 -19.75
C THR A 101 24.75 -9.73 -18.73
N PRO A 102 23.58 -9.20 -19.12
CA PRO A 102 22.46 -9.11 -18.19
C PRO A 102 22.04 -10.53 -17.84
N ASN A 103 22.58 -11.04 -16.75
CA ASN A 103 22.10 -12.28 -16.17
C ASN A 103 20.77 -11.92 -15.50
N LEU A 104 19.64 -12.28 -16.12
CA LEU A 104 18.32 -12.22 -15.50
C LEU A 104 17.97 -13.64 -15.06
N PRO A 105 18.44 -14.13 -13.89
CA PRO A 105 18.31 -15.54 -13.52
C PRO A 105 16.91 -15.85 -12.95
N TYR A 106 15.93 -14.93 -13.09
CA TYR A 106 14.72 -14.96 -12.26
C TYR A 106 13.40 -14.92 -13.04
N ALA A 107 13.42 -14.73 -14.36
CA ALA A 107 12.18 -14.55 -15.13
C ALA A 107 11.59 -15.87 -15.67
N ALA A 108 12.38 -16.94 -15.80
CA ALA A 108 11.97 -18.15 -16.52
C ALA A 108 11.42 -19.29 -15.64
N SER A 109 11.43 -19.17 -14.30
CA SER A 109 11.08 -20.28 -13.40
C SER A 109 9.95 -20.01 -12.41
N LEU A 110 9.30 -18.85 -12.46
CA LEU A 110 8.20 -18.54 -11.54
C LEU A 110 6.85 -18.78 -12.23
N PRO A 111 5.96 -19.62 -11.67
CA PRO A 111 4.59 -19.73 -12.14
C PRO A 111 3.89 -18.36 -12.03
N ALA A 112 2.89 -18.11 -12.89
CA ALA A 112 2.17 -16.84 -12.93
C ALA A 112 1.48 -16.45 -11.59
N SER A 113 1.40 -17.37 -10.63
CA SER A 113 0.94 -17.13 -9.26
C SER A 113 1.96 -16.44 -8.35
N GLN A 114 3.21 -16.23 -8.81
CA GLN A 114 4.29 -15.58 -8.04
C GLN A 114 4.70 -14.20 -8.58
N TRP A 115 3.95 -13.63 -9.52
CA TRP A 115 4.01 -12.19 -9.82
C TRP A 115 3.38 -11.41 -8.66
N GLY A 116 3.99 -11.47 -7.48
CA GLY A 116 3.72 -10.55 -6.40
C GLY A 116 4.39 -9.23 -6.76
N ILE A 117 3.60 -8.16 -6.91
CA ILE A 117 4.13 -6.81 -6.82
C ILE A 117 4.74 -6.71 -5.42
N VAL A 118 6.07 -6.78 -5.30
CA VAL A 118 6.74 -6.39 -4.07
C VAL A 118 6.54 -4.87 -3.98
N PRO A 119 5.78 -4.37 -2.99
CA PRO A 119 5.64 -2.93 -2.82
C PRO A 119 7.03 -2.39 -2.49
N MET A 120 7.58 -1.56 -3.36
CA MET A 120 8.76 -0.77 -2.99
C MET A 120 8.31 0.32 -2.02
N ARG A 121 8.36 0.01 -0.72
CA ARG A 121 8.04 0.97 0.34
C ARG A 121 8.88 2.23 0.21
N GLY A 122 8.25 3.38 0.47
CA GLY A 122 8.91 4.69 0.46
C GLY A 122 9.12 5.34 -0.90
N GLN A 123 8.76 4.70 -2.03
CA GLN A 123 8.93 5.30 -3.37
C GLN A 123 7.68 5.94 -3.96
N ARG A 124 6.50 5.68 -3.39
CA ARG A 124 5.24 6.30 -3.79
C ARG A 124 4.46 6.71 -2.54
N PRO A 125 3.77 7.87 -2.55
CA PRO A 125 2.85 8.22 -1.48
C PRO A 125 1.77 7.15 -1.33
N ALA A 126 1.32 6.91 -0.10
CA ALA A 126 0.29 5.93 0.19
C ALA A 126 -0.96 6.14 -0.69
N GLU A 127 -1.50 5.04 -1.23
CA GLU A 127 -2.70 5.05 -2.07
C GLU A 127 -3.97 5.30 -1.24
N LEU A 128 -5.00 5.90 -1.85
CA LEU A 128 -6.32 5.97 -1.22
C LEU A 128 -7.03 4.62 -1.40
N VAL A 129 -7.39 3.99 -0.28
CA VAL A 129 -8.17 2.76 -0.23
C VAL A 129 -9.59 3.10 0.19
N LEU A 130 -10.59 2.68 -0.58
CA LEU A 130 -11.99 2.91 -0.23
C LEU A 130 -12.38 2.01 0.95
N GLY A 131 -12.58 2.61 2.12
CA GLY A 131 -13.18 1.94 3.27
C GLY A 131 -14.69 1.85 3.12
N SER A 132 -15.26 0.68 3.42
CA SER A 132 -16.67 0.41 3.11
C SER A 132 -17.57 0.16 4.33
N VAL A 133 -17.10 0.43 5.56
CA VAL A 133 -17.93 0.19 6.77
C VAL A 133 -19.21 1.03 6.76
N GLN A 134 -19.15 2.29 6.33
CA GLN A 134 -20.31 3.16 6.19
C GLN A 134 -21.31 2.66 5.15
N LEU A 135 -20.87 1.91 4.13
CA LEU A 135 -21.80 1.35 3.15
C LEU A 135 -22.72 0.32 3.81
N GLY A 136 -22.26 -0.36 4.86
CA GLY A 136 -23.00 -1.41 5.54
C GLY A 136 -23.72 -0.99 6.82
N LEU A 137 -23.24 0.07 7.49
CA LEU A 137 -23.63 0.46 8.84
C LEU A 137 -23.70 1.99 9.00
N ALA A 138 -24.51 2.48 9.94
CA ALA A 138 -24.42 3.86 10.40
C ALA A 138 -23.20 3.99 11.33
N TYR A 139 -22.05 4.32 10.75
CA TYR A 139 -20.75 4.28 11.43
C TYR A 139 -20.05 5.64 11.44
N GLY A 140 -19.42 5.99 12.57
CA GLY A 140 -18.57 7.17 12.74
C GLY A 140 -19.17 8.24 13.66
N ALA A 141 -18.36 8.77 14.58
CA ALA A 141 -18.69 9.85 15.50
C ALA A 141 -19.13 11.16 14.83
N ALA A 142 -18.64 11.44 13.62
CA ALA A 142 -19.03 12.59 12.81
C ALA A 142 -20.14 12.27 11.79
N ASN A 143 -20.65 11.04 11.74
CA ASN A 143 -21.68 10.65 10.79
C ASN A 143 -23.02 11.31 11.18
N ARG A 144 -23.54 12.16 10.29
CA ARG A 144 -24.83 12.84 10.44
C ARG A 144 -25.89 12.36 9.45
N THR A 145 -25.49 11.54 8.48
CA THR A 145 -26.31 11.11 7.34
C THR A 145 -26.77 9.67 7.46
N GLY A 146 -26.26 8.93 8.45
CA GLY A 146 -26.56 7.52 8.68
C GLY A 146 -25.90 6.59 7.66
N LYS A 147 -26.53 5.43 7.46
CA LYS A 147 -26.14 4.45 6.45
C LYS A 147 -26.68 4.89 5.07
N PRO A 148 -25.86 5.01 4.02
CA PRO A 148 -26.31 5.38 2.69
C PRO A 148 -27.40 4.45 2.16
N SER A 149 -28.29 4.96 1.30
CA SER A 149 -29.22 4.11 0.54
C SER A 149 -28.45 3.17 -0.39
N HIS A 150 -29.13 2.13 -0.90
CA HIS A 150 -28.52 1.19 -1.83
C HIS A 150 -27.97 1.91 -3.07
N ASP A 151 -28.78 2.74 -3.72
CA ASP A 151 -28.38 3.47 -4.94
C ASP A 151 -27.24 4.45 -4.69
N ALA A 152 -27.25 5.15 -3.54
CA ALA A 152 -26.15 6.04 -3.15
C ALA A 152 -24.84 5.27 -2.95
N ALA A 153 -24.90 4.09 -2.33
CA ALA A 153 -23.72 3.23 -2.18
C ALA A 153 -23.21 2.72 -3.55
N MET A 154 -24.09 2.32 -4.47
CA MET A 154 -23.69 1.90 -5.81
C MET A 154 -23.00 3.03 -6.57
N ALA A 155 -23.60 4.22 -6.55
CA ALA A 155 -23.05 5.41 -7.21
C ALA A 155 -21.68 5.78 -6.63
N LEU A 156 -21.52 5.73 -5.30
CA LEU A 156 -20.26 6.02 -4.63
C LEU A 156 -19.15 5.03 -5.02
N VAL A 157 -19.44 3.72 -5.03
CA VAL A 157 -18.46 2.69 -5.40
C VAL A 157 -18.05 2.81 -6.86
N ARG A 158 -19.01 2.99 -7.78
CA ARG A 158 -18.70 3.17 -9.21
C ARG A 158 -17.86 4.41 -9.45
N ARG A 159 -18.24 5.53 -8.82
CA ARG A 159 -17.48 6.78 -8.92
C ARG A 159 -16.06 6.64 -8.36
N ALA A 160 -15.87 5.87 -7.29
CA ALA A 160 -14.54 5.57 -6.75
C ALA A 160 -13.67 4.81 -7.75
N VAL A 161 -14.22 3.78 -8.39
CA VAL A 161 -13.54 3.00 -9.43
C VAL A 161 -13.22 3.86 -10.65
N ASP A 162 -14.18 4.64 -11.15
CA ASP A 162 -14.00 5.55 -12.28
C ASP A 162 -12.92 6.61 -12.01
N ALA A 163 -12.76 7.02 -10.75
CA ALA A 163 -11.74 7.95 -10.31
C ALA A 163 -10.35 7.31 -10.10
N GLY A 164 -10.21 6.00 -10.39
CA GLY A 164 -8.94 5.28 -10.34
C GLY A 164 -8.60 4.66 -8.99
N ILE A 165 -9.55 4.52 -8.06
CA ILE A 165 -9.32 3.74 -6.83
C ILE A 165 -9.17 2.26 -7.19
N THR A 166 -8.01 1.70 -6.84
CA THR A 166 -7.57 0.35 -7.18
C THR A 166 -7.88 -0.68 -6.09
N THR A 167 -8.13 -0.24 -4.86
CA THR A 167 -8.32 -1.12 -3.70
C THR A 167 -9.52 -0.70 -2.85
N ILE A 168 -10.34 -1.68 -2.46
CA ILE A 168 -11.49 -1.51 -1.57
C ILE A 168 -11.30 -2.39 -0.32
N ASP A 169 -11.46 -1.79 0.85
CA ASP A 169 -11.42 -2.48 2.14
C ASP A 169 -12.83 -2.71 2.68
N THR A 170 -13.13 -3.94 3.07
CA THR A 170 -14.41 -4.35 3.67
C THR A 170 -14.21 -5.39 4.78
N ALA A 171 -15.31 -5.92 5.32
CA ALA A 171 -15.30 -7.02 6.29
C ALA A 171 -16.66 -7.72 6.36
N ARG A 172 -16.67 -9.01 6.70
CA ARG A 172 -17.91 -9.75 7.00
C ARG A 172 -18.78 -9.10 8.07
N ALA A 173 -18.17 -8.41 9.03
CA ALA A 173 -18.90 -7.76 10.13
C ALA A 173 -19.55 -6.43 9.73
N TYR A 174 -19.30 -5.90 8.53
CA TYR A 174 -19.79 -4.59 8.10
C TYR A 174 -21.19 -4.69 7.47
N GLY A 175 -22.18 -5.20 8.20
CA GLY A 175 -23.57 -5.29 7.74
C GLY A 175 -23.71 -5.92 6.34
N ASP A 176 -24.35 -5.21 5.41
CA ASP A 176 -24.53 -5.60 4.00
C ASP A 176 -23.47 -5.00 3.05
N SER A 177 -22.34 -4.53 3.57
CA SER A 177 -21.29 -3.85 2.78
C SER A 177 -20.75 -4.72 1.65
N GLU A 178 -20.40 -5.99 1.92
CA GLU A 178 -19.91 -6.90 0.88
C GLU A 178 -20.96 -7.16 -0.21
N GLN A 179 -22.24 -7.30 0.16
CA GLN A 179 -23.33 -7.52 -0.81
C GLN A 179 -23.51 -6.28 -1.71
N ARG A 180 -23.37 -5.09 -1.13
CA ARG A 180 -23.39 -3.83 -1.87
C ARG A 180 -22.20 -3.73 -2.83
N LEU A 181 -20.99 -4.10 -2.38
CA LEU A 181 -19.81 -4.13 -3.25
C LEU A 181 -19.97 -5.13 -4.40
N GLY A 182 -20.47 -6.34 -4.13
CA GLY A 182 -20.74 -7.34 -5.17
C GLY A 182 -21.84 -6.93 -6.16
N ALA A 183 -22.77 -6.06 -5.75
CA ALA A 183 -23.78 -5.49 -6.65
C ALA A 183 -23.25 -4.29 -7.46
N ALA A 184 -22.32 -3.51 -6.89
CA ALA A 184 -21.78 -2.31 -7.51
C ALA A 184 -20.74 -2.63 -8.60
N LEU A 185 -19.89 -3.63 -8.34
CA LEU A 185 -18.73 -3.97 -9.13
C LEU A 185 -19.06 -5.00 -10.21
N SER A 186 -18.48 -4.83 -11.38
CA SER A 186 -18.55 -5.77 -12.50
C SER A 186 -17.44 -6.82 -12.40
N ALA A 187 -17.60 -7.91 -13.17
CA ALA A 187 -16.54 -8.91 -13.33
C ALA A 187 -15.31 -8.37 -14.10
N ALA A 188 -15.48 -7.30 -14.89
CA ALA A 188 -14.40 -6.66 -15.63
C ALA A 188 -13.57 -5.69 -14.79
N ASP A 189 -14.11 -5.25 -13.64
CA ASP A 189 -13.42 -4.33 -12.74
C ASP A 189 -12.19 -5.02 -12.15
N ARG A 190 -11.03 -4.40 -12.31
CA ARG A 190 -9.75 -4.88 -11.79
C ARG A 190 -9.46 -4.42 -10.35
N THR A 191 -10.47 -3.90 -9.66
CA THR A 191 -10.34 -3.38 -8.30
C THR A 191 -10.13 -4.53 -7.32
N ARG A 192 -9.05 -4.45 -6.54
CA ARG A 192 -8.73 -5.43 -5.50
C ARG A 192 -9.65 -5.26 -4.31
N ILE A 193 -10.19 -6.36 -3.80
CA ILE A 193 -11.03 -6.36 -2.60
C ILE A 193 -10.28 -7.04 -1.45
N VAL A 194 -10.01 -6.27 -0.41
CA VAL A 194 -9.48 -6.76 0.86
C VAL A 194 -10.64 -6.87 1.84
N THR A 195 -11.07 -8.10 2.13
CA THR A 195 -12.09 -8.36 3.15
C THR A 195 -11.47 -8.90 4.43
N LYS A 196 -12.28 -9.05 5.46
CA LYS A 196 -11.90 -9.61 6.76
C LYS A 196 -12.83 -10.73 7.14
N LEU A 197 -12.26 -11.79 7.69
CA LEU A 197 -12.97 -12.93 8.24
C LEU A 197 -14.05 -12.46 9.24
N SER A 198 -15.10 -13.26 9.43
CA SER A 198 -15.99 -13.09 10.57
C SER A 198 -15.17 -12.94 11.86
N PRO A 199 -15.59 -12.09 12.81
CA PRO A 199 -14.97 -12.02 14.13
C PRO A 199 -15.11 -13.30 14.96
N LEU A 200 -15.82 -14.32 14.47
CA LEU A 200 -16.04 -15.62 15.11
C LEU A 200 -16.47 -15.46 16.58
N SER A 201 -17.37 -14.53 16.85
CA SER A 201 -17.77 -14.19 18.23
C SER A 201 -18.75 -15.22 18.82
N GLU A 202 -19.32 -16.03 17.95
CA GLU A 202 -20.23 -17.14 18.24
C GLU A 202 -19.50 -18.41 18.70
N LEU A 203 -18.18 -18.48 18.54
CA LEU A 203 -17.39 -19.64 18.95
C LEU A 203 -16.90 -19.49 20.39
N ASP A 204 -17.10 -20.56 21.17
CA ASP A 204 -16.50 -20.73 22.48
C ASP A 204 -14.99 -20.99 22.39
N GLU A 205 -14.22 -20.59 23.41
CA GLU A 205 -12.76 -20.79 23.45
C GLU A 205 -12.35 -22.27 23.47
N THR A 206 -13.23 -23.15 23.97
CA THR A 206 -13.03 -24.61 24.01
C THR A 206 -13.51 -25.33 22.74
N ALA A 207 -14.01 -24.60 21.74
CA ALA A 207 -14.48 -25.19 20.50
C ALA A 207 -13.40 -26.06 19.83
N SER A 208 -13.80 -27.24 19.37
CA SER A 208 -12.90 -28.16 18.66
C SER A 208 -12.38 -27.53 17.36
N SER A 209 -11.17 -27.92 16.93
CA SER A 209 -10.59 -27.44 15.66
C SER A 209 -11.52 -27.66 14.47
N ALA A 210 -12.22 -28.79 14.41
CA ALA A 210 -13.18 -29.07 13.34
C ALA A 210 -14.37 -28.08 13.32
N THR A 211 -14.84 -27.64 14.48
CA THR A 211 -15.90 -26.62 14.58
C THR A 211 -15.38 -25.26 14.11
N VAL A 212 -14.17 -24.90 14.54
CA VAL A 212 -13.51 -23.65 14.14
C VAL A 212 -13.28 -23.61 12.63
N GLU A 213 -12.76 -24.69 12.05
CA GLU A 213 -12.51 -24.82 10.61
C GLU A 213 -13.80 -24.66 9.79
N ARG A 214 -14.91 -25.26 10.22
CA ARG A 214 -16.22 -25.07 9.56
C ARG A 214 -16.70 -23.63 9.61
N ALA A 215 -16.50 -22.93 10.73
CA ALA A 215 -16.89 -21.52 10.85
C ALA A 215 -16.01 -20.61 9.95
N VAL A 216 -14.72 -20.93 9.83
CA VAL A 216 -13.81 -20.26 8.88
C VAL A 216 -14.27 -20.47 7.45
N ASP A 217 -14.56 -21.72 7.07
CA ASP A 217 -15.04 -22.07 5.72
C ASP A 217 -16.33 -21.32 5.38
N ALA A 218 -17.32 -21.40 6.27
CA ALA A 218 -18.60 -20.70 6.10
C ALA A 218 -18.42 -19.18 5.96
N SER A 219 -17.50 -18.59 6.72
CA SER A 219 -17.21 -17.16 6.61
C SER A 219 -16.59 -16.78 5.26
N ILE A 220 -15.70 -17.62 4.71
CA ILE A 220 -15.03 -17.37 3.42
C ILE A 220 -16.03 -17.53 2.28
N GLU A 221 -16.81 -18.60 2.29
CA GLU A 221 -17.85 -18.87 1.30
C GLU A 221 -18.92 -17.77 1.28
N ALA A 222 -19.31 -17.28 2.46
CA ALA A 222 -20.21 -16.13 2.56
C ALA A 222 -19.62 -14.85 1.95
N SER A 223 -18.32 -14.57 2.14
CA SER A 223 -17.64 -13.45 1.48
C SER A 223 -17.63 -13.60 -0.03
N LEU A 224 -17.25 -14.77 -0.54
CA LEU A 224 -17.20 -15.04 -1.98
C LEU A 224 -18.58 -14.85 -2.63
N ALA A 225 -19.63 -15.38 -2.00
CA ALA A 225 -21.00 -15.22 -2.47
C ALA A 225 -21.48 -13.77 -2.43
N ALA A 226 -21.25 -13.05 -1.32
CA ALA A 226 -21.66 -11.66 -1.15
C ALA A 226 -20.96 -10.72 -2.14
N LEU A 227 -19.65 -10.90 -2.32
CA LEU A 227 -18.83 -10.10 -3.24
C LEU A 227 -18.99 -10.53 -4.70
N ARG A 228 -19.67 -11.66 -4.96
CA ARG A 228 -19.81 -12.28 -6.28
C ARG A 228 -18.45 -12.55 -6.95
N ARG A 229 -17.52 -13.11 -6.18
CA ARG A 229 -16.16 -13.46 -6.64
C ARG A 229 -15.89 -14.96 -6.46
N THR A 230 -15.01 -15.49 -7.29
CA THR A 230 -14.51 -16.87 -7.17
C THR A 230 -13.21 -16.97 -6.39
N HIS A 231 -12.57 -15.82 -6.11
CA HIS A 231 -11.32 -15.68 -5.38
C HIS A 231 -11.33 -14.35 -4.60
N LEU A 232 -10.53 -14.27 -3.53
CA LEU A 232 -10.33 -13.07 -2.72
C LEU A 232 -8.91 -12.54 -2.93
N ASP A 233 -8.77 -11.26 -3.29
CA ASP A 233 -7.45 -10.62 -3.43
C ASP A 233 -6.72 -10.55 -2.09
N GLY A 234 -7.45 -10.22 -1.02
CA GLY A 234 -6.93 -10.21 0.34
C GLY A 234 -7.98 -10.64 1.35
N LEU A 235 -7.58 -11.50 2.28
CA LEU A 235 -8.37 -11.82 3.47
C LEU A 235 -7.54 -11.56 4.73
N LEU A 236 -8.00 -10.62 5.57
CA LEU A 236 -7.39 -10.36 6.86
C LEU A 236 -8.17 -11.06 7.98
N LEU A 237 -7.47 -11.52 9.00
CA LEU A 237 -8.09 -11.81 10.28
C LEU A 237 -8.66 -10.51 10.84
N HIS A 238 -9.95 -10.49 11.18
CA HIS A 238 -10.56 -9.31 11.82
C HIS A 238 -9.98 -9.06 13.21
N ARG A 239 -9.58 -10.14 13.90
CA ARG A 239 -8.97 -10.11 15.22
C ARG A 239 -7.60 -10.77 15.15
N ALA A 240 -6.55 -10.03 15.49
CA ALA A 240 -5.17 -10.54 15.48
C ALA A 240 -4.99 -11.81 16.33
N ARG A 241 -5.73 -11.93 17.45
CA ARG A 241 -5.70 -13.12 18.32
C ARG A 241 -6.03 -14.45 17.62
N HIS A 242 -6.72 -14.41 16.47
CA HIS A 242 -7.02 -15.62 15.70
C HIS A 242 -5.80 -16.19 14.95
N LEU A 243 -4.65 -15.51 14.98
CA LEU A 243 -3.38 -16.09 14.54
C LEU A 243 -2.99 -17.32 15.38
N THR A 244 -3.24 -17.26 16.69
CA THR A 244 -2.87 -18.31 17.66
C THR A 244 -4.08 -18.96 18.33
N GLY A 245 -5.26 -18.33 18.27
CA GLY A 245 -6.50 -18.84 18.86
C GLY A 245 -6.86 -20.26 18.40
N TRP A 246 -7.48 -21.03 19.31
CA TRP A 246 -7.83 -22.44 19.11
C TRP A 246 -6.63 -23.28 18.60
N ASN A 247 -5.46 -23.06 19.22
CA ASN A 247 -4.20 -23.71 18.85
C ASN A 247 -3.82 -23.49 17.37
N GLY A 248 -4.09 -22.29 16.85
CA GLY A 248 -3.79 -21.89 15.47
C GLY A 248 -4.72 -22.48 14.41
N ALA A 249 -5.84 -23.12 14.78
CA ALA A 249 -6.76 -23.77 13.84
C ALA A 249 -7.26 -22.81 12.75
N VAL A 250 -7.61 -21.57 13.13
CA VAL A 250 -8.06 -20.55 12.16
C VAL A 250 -6.96 -20.26 11.14
N TRP A 251 -5.76 -19.91 11.58
CA TRP A 251 -4.65 -19.56 10.69
C TRP A 251 -4.26 -20.72 9.78
N LYS A 252 -4.18 -21.94 10.33
CA LYS A 252 -3.91 -23.15 9.55
C LYS A 252 -4.94 -23.32 8.43
N ARG A 253 -6.23 -23.17 8.74
CA ARG A 253 -7.30 -23.30 7.74
C ARG A 253 -7.23 -22.22 6.67
N LEU A 254 -6.91 -20.98 7.02
CA LEU A 254 -6.69 -19.90 6.04
C LEU A 254 -5.53 -20.23 5.08
N ARG A 255 -4.43 -20.81 5.58
CA ARG A 255 -3.31 -21.24 4.75
C ARG A 255 -3.71 -22.36 3.77
N GLU A 256 -4.63 -23.24 4.15
CA GLU A 256 -5.18 -24.26 3.25
C GLU A 256 -6.06 -23.66 2.15
N TRP A 257 -6.85 -22.62 2.45
CA TRP A 257 -7.59 -21.86 1.41
C TRP A 257 -6.66 -21.10 0.46
N GLN A 258 -5.59 -20.51 0.99
CA GLN A 258 -4.56 -19.86 0.18
C GLN A 258 -3.82 -20.86 -0.72
N ALA A 259 -3.46 -22.04 -0.19
CA ALA A 259 -2.81 -23.10 -0.97
C ALA A 259 -3.69 -23.63 -2.12
N ARG A 260 -5.02 -23.56 -1.97
CA ARG A 260 -6.00 -23.87 -3.03
C ARG A 260 -6.17 -22.74 -4.07
N GLY A 261 -5.51 -21.59 -3.89
CA GLY A 261 -5.59 -20.45 -4.81
C GLY A 261 -6.87 -19.61 -4.66
N VAL A 262 -7.70 -19.86 -3.65
CA VAL A 262 -8.94 -19.09 -3.43
C VAL A 262 -8.67 -17.74 -2.77
N ILE A 263 -7.59 -17.64 -2.00
CA ILE A 263 -7.15 -16.41 -1.34
C ILE A 263 -5.75 -16.08 -1.83
N THR A 264 -5.54 -14.86 -2.32
CA THR A 264 -4.22 -14.43 -2.81
C THR A 264 -3.32 -13.98 -1.66
N ALA A 265 -3.74 -12.95 -0.92
CA ALA A 265 -2.99 -12.41 0.22
C ALA A 265 -3.69 -12.70 1.56
N LEU A 266 -2.90 -13.08 2.56
CA LEU A 266 -3.37 -13.24 3.93
C LEU A 266 -2.76 -12.17 4.84
N GLY A 267 -3.52 -11.80 5.86
CA GLY A 267 -3.10 -10.77 6.77
C GLY A 267 -3.89 -10.69 8.07
N ALA A 268 -3.66 -9.61 8.81
CA ALA A 268 -4.36 -9.37 10.07
C ALA A 268 -4.70 -7.88 10.25
N SER A 269 -5.91 -7.62 10.74
CA SER A 269 -6.28 -6.35 11.34
C SER A 269 -5.84 -6.35 12.80
N ILE A 270 -4.95 -5.42 13.13
CA ILE A 270 -4.36 -5.26 14.47
C ILE A 270 -4.85 -3.96 15.12
N GLN A 271 -4.64 -3.86 16.43
CA GLN A 271 -5.07 -2.74 17.27
C GLN A 271 -3.91 -2.15 18.10
N THR A 272 -2.85 -2.92 18.34
CA THR A 272 -1.72 -2.50 19.18
C THR A 272 -0.35 -2.84 18.56
N PRO A 273 0.74 -2.14 18.97
CA PRO A 273 2.08 -2.52 18.58
C PRO A 273 2.48 -3.95 18.98
N ALA A 274 2.00 -4.47 20.10
CA ALA A 274 2.29 -5.84 20.52
C ALA A 274 1.67 -6.88 19.56
N GLU A 275 0.45 -6.62 19.10
CA GLU A 275 -0.20 -7.46 18.08
C GLU A 275 0.55 -7.39 16.74
N LEU A 276 1.09 -6.23 16.36
CA LEU A 276 1.94 -6.10 15.17
C LEU A 276 3.16 -7.01 15.24
N HIS A 277 3.94 -6.92 16.32
CA HIS A 277 5.14 -7.74 16.49
C HIS A 277 4.80 -9.24 16.43
N THR A 278 3.69 -9.63 17.05
CA THR A 278 3.18 -11.01 16.97
C THR A 278 2.86 -11.38 15.51
N ALA A 279 2.09 -10.55 14.79
CA ALA A 279 1.68 -10.81 13.42
C ALA A 279 2.88 -10.89 12.46
N LEU A 280 3.88 -10.03 12.63
CA LEU A 280 5.12 -10.05 11.84
C LEU A 280 5.99 -11.29 12.12
N GLY A 281 5.73 -12.06 13.18
CA GLY A 281 6.36 -13.36 13.40
C GLY A 281 5.83 -14.46 12.47
N PHE A 282 4.68 -14.26 11.82
CA PHE A 282 4.09 -15.22 10.90
C PHE A 282 4.49 -14.89 9.45
N SER A 283 5.27 -15.76 8.82
CA SER A 283 5.76 -15.57 7.43
C SER A 283 4.65 -15.52 6.38
N GLY A 284 3.46 -16.05 6.69
CA GLY A 284 2.30 -15.98 5.79
C GLY A 284 1.47 -14.71 5.93
N VAL A 285 1.76 -13.85 6.91
CA VAL A 285 1.14 -12.53 7.03
C VAL A 285 1.89 -11.58 6.11
N VAL A 286 1.24 -11.19 5.01
CA VAL A 286 1.77 -10.28 3.97
C VAL A 286 0.96 -8.99 3.85
N HIS A 287 -0.07 -8.83 4.68
CA HIS A 287 -0.88 -7.62 4.74
C HIS A 287 -1.24 -7.33 6.19
N VAL A 288 -0.95 -6.13 6.69
CA VAL A 288 -1.42 -5.69 8.02
C VAL A 288 -2.27 -4.44 7.88
N GLN A 289 -3.38 -4.43 8.59
CA GLN A 289 -4.20 -3.23 8.75
C GLN A 289 -4.17 -2.74 10.18
N LEU A 290 -3.83 -1.47 10.41
CA LEU A 290 -3.67 -0.90 11.75
C LEU A 290 -4.29 0.50 11.89
N PRO A 291 -4.77 0.90 13.07
CA PRO A 291 -5.21 2.28 13.30
C PRO A 291 -3.99 3.20 13.38
N PHE A 292 -3.97 4.27 12.60
CA PHE A 292 -2.94 5.31 12.70
C PHE A 292 -3.50 6.67 12.34
N ASN A 293 -3.13 7.69 13.11
CA ASN A 293 -3.50 9.08 12.90
C ASN A 293 -2.48 9.99 13.59
N LEU A 294 -2.64 11.30 13.40
CA LEU A 294 -1.73 12.32 13.93
C LEU A 294 -1.54 12.26 15.46
N LEU A 295 -2.54 11.80 16.22
CA LEU A 295 -2.45 11.71 17.68
C LEU A 295 -1.83 10.38 18.17
N ASP A 296 -1.66 9.39 17.29
CA ASP A 296 -1.28 8.03 17.69
C ASP A 296 0.24 7.88 17.82
N TRP A 297 0.75 8.26 19.00
CA TRP A 297 2.17 8.16 19.36
C TRP A 297 2.65 6.72 19.57
N ARG A 298 1.74 5.76 19.81
CA ARG A 298 2.08 4.38 20.24
C ARG A 298 2.95 3.66 19.23
N TRP A 299 2.70 3.84 17.94
CA TRP A 299 3.44 3.17 16.87
C TRP A 299 4.88 3.67 16.72
N ARG A 300 5.10 4.98 16.94
CA ARG A 300 6.43 5.58 16.87
C ARG A 300 7.29 5.17 18.06
N GLU A 301 6.72 5.17 19.26
CA GLU A 301 7.46 4.87 20.49
C GLU A 301 7.69 3.37 20.74
N ALA A 302 6.84 2.49 20.22
CA ALA A 302 6.93 1.05 20.46
C ALA A 302 7.81 0.29 19.46
N GLY A 303 8.61 0.98 18.63
CA GLY A 303 9.47 0.34 17.62
C GLY A 303 8.73 -0.33 16.46
N ALA A 304 7.43 -0.08 16.31
CA ALA A 304 6.60 -0.71 15.28
C ALA A 304 7.06 -0.37 13.85
N ILE A 305 7.55 0.84 13.63
CA ILE A 305 8.04 1.28 12.32
C ILE A 305 9.27 0.47 11.90
N ALA A 306 10.25 0.32 12.79
CA ALA A 306 11.45 -0.47 12.52
C ALA A 306 11.10 -1.95 12.28
N ALA A 307 10.14 -2.50 13.04
CA ALA A 307 9.66 -3.87 12.83
C ALA A 307 9.00 -4.03 11.45
N LEU A 308 8.20 -3.06 11.01
CA LEU A 308 7.65 -3.04 9.66
C LEU A 308 8.76 -2.98 8.62
N GLU A 309 9.70 -2.05 8.73
CA GLU A 309 10.81 -1.89 7.78
C GLU A 309 11.62 -3.19 7.58
N GLY A 310 11.79 -4.00 8.62
CA GLY A 310 12.39 -5.35 8.52
C GLY A 310 11.55 -6.39 7.77
N ARG A 311 10.28 -6.11 7.49
CA ARG A 311 9.31 -6.95 6.76
C ARG A 311 8.80 -6.24 5.52
N GLY A 312 9.69 -5.96 4.56
CA GLY A 312 9.38 -5.28 3.30
C GLY A 312 8.39 -6.01 2.39
N ASP A 313 8.13 -7.29 2.65
CA ASP A 313 7.14 -8.14 1.98
C ASP A 313 5.69 -7.88 2.45
N VAL A 314 5.51 -7.12 3.53
CA VAL A 314 4.19 -6.85 4.11
C VAL A 314 3.62 -5.55 3.53
N THR A 315 2.38 -5.57 3.06
CA THR A 315 1.62 -4.36 2.73
C THR A 315 0.98 -3.77 3.99
N VAL A 316 1.12 -2.46 4.22
CA VAL A 316 0.60 -1.76 5.39
C VAL A 316 -0.53 -0.81 4.99
N HIS A 317 -1.75 -1.18 5.36
CA HIS A 317 -2.91 -0.29 5.25
C HIS A 317 -3.23 0.34 6.60
N VAL A 318 -3.33 1.66 6.65
CA VAL A 318 -3.73 2.36 7.86
C VAL A 318 -5.19 2.79 7.79
N ARG A 319 -5.90 2.63 8.90
CA ARG A 319 -7.27 3.09 9.09
C ARG A 319 -7.32 4.15 10.19
N SER A 320 -8.50 4.74 10.37
CA SER A 320 -8.76 5.69 11.46
C SER A 320 -7.95 6.99 11.38
N VAL A 321 -7.55 7.42 10.16
CA VAL A 321 -6.82 8.68 9.93
C VAL A 321 -7.52 9.90 10.53
N PHE A 322 -8.86 9.90 10.51
CA PHE A 322 -9.65 10.98 11.10
C PHE A 322 -10.21 10.68 12.49
N LEU A 323 -9.86 9.53 13.09
CA LEU A 323 -10.37 9.06 14.39
C LEU A 323 -11.91 9.19 14.51
N GLN A 324 -12.63 8.42 13.68
CA GLN A 324 -14.10 8.51 13.51
C GLN A 324 -14.64 9.88 13.05
N GLY A 325 -13.78 10.72 12.44
CA GLY A 325 -14.14 12.04 11.91
C GLY A 325 -13.88 13.19 12.88
N LEU A 326 -13.45 12.92 14.12
CA LEU A 326 -13.11 13.96 15.10
C LEU A 326 -12.06 14.94 14.57
N LEU A 327 -10.98 14.42 13.99
CA LEU A 327 -9.87 15.22 13.52
C LEU A 327 -10.22 16.02 12.26
N ALA A 328 -11.02 15.43 11.36
CA ALA A 328 -11.43 16.09 10.12
C ALA A 328 -12.43 17.22 10.39
N ALA A 329 -13.42 16.99 11.27
CA ALA A 329 -14.42 18.00 11.61
C ALA A 329 -13.84 19.15 12.43
N ASN A 330 -12.80 18.89 13.23
CA ASN A 330 -12.16 19.85 14.13
C ASN A 330 -13.16 20.61 15.03
N ASP A 331 -14.20 19.90 15.48
CA ASP A 331 -15.28 20.41 16.32
C ASP A 331 -15.11 19.88 17.75
N PRO A 332 -14.88 20.73 18.76
CA PRO A 332 -14.67 20.28 20.14
C PRO A 332 -15.91 19.60 20.75
N GLN A 333 -17.11 19.83 20.21
CA GLN A 333 -18.37 19.32 20.79
C GLN A 333 -18.59 17.83 20.54
N ILE A 334 -17.96 17.26 19.52
CA ILE A 334 -18.17 15.85 19.14
C ILE A 334 -17.18 14.90 19.82
N TRP A 335 -16.24 15.40 20.62
CA TRP A 335 -15.22 14.55 21.27
C TRP A 335 -15.82 13.71 22.39
N PRO A 336 -15.34 12.47 22.60
CA PRO A 336 -15.76 11.63 23.71
C PRO A 336 -15.32 12.22 25.06
N ALA A 337 -16.11 11.96 26.10
CA ALA A 337 -15.80 12.36 27.48
C ALA A 337 -14.66 11.49 28.04
N ILE A 338 -13.42 11.92 27.83
CA ILE A 338 -12.21 11.22 28.29
C ILE A 338 -11.58 12.02 29.44
N PRO A 339 -11.32 11.42 30.63
CA PRO A 339 -10.69 12.13 31.74
C PRO A 339 -9.34 12.75 31.36
N GLY A 340 -9.18 14.05 31.64
CA GLY A 340 -7.97 14.82 31.34
C GLY A 340 -7.81 15.23 29.87
N LEU A 341 -8.82 14.99 29.03
CA LEU A 341 -8.87 15.49 27.66
C LEU A 341 -9.41 16.92 27.63
N ASP A 342 -8.73 17.80 26.89
CA ASP A 342 -9.24 19.13 26.55
C ASP A 342 -9.47 19.21 25.02
N PRO A 343 -10.72 19.02 24.55
CA PRO A 343 -11.06 19.11 23.13
C PRO A 343 -10.81 20.49 22.53
N HIS A 344 -10.99 21.57 23.29
CA HIS A 344 -10.78 22.93 22.80
C HIS A 344 -9.30 23.17 22.52
N ARG A 345 -8.43 22.75 23.44
CA ARG A 345 -6.98 22.82 23.23
C ARG A 345 -6.53 21.99 22.04
N LEU A 346 -7.01 20.75 21.90
CA LEU A 346 -6.65 19.90 20.75
C LEU A 346 -7.09 20.50 19.42
N THR A 347 -8.31 21.00 19.34
CA THR A 347 -8.83 21.61 18.09
C THR A 347 -8.12 22.92 17.74
N ALA A 348 -7.69 23.68 18.74
CA ALA A 348 -6.81 24.84 18.55
C ALA A 348 -5.43 24.41 18.02
N THR A 349 -4.78 23.42 18.62
CA THR A 349 -3.49 22.90 18.15
C THR A 349 -3.55 22.40 16.71
N LEU A 350 -4.64 21.71 16.32
CA LEU A 350 -4.83 21.28 14.92
C LEU A 350 -4.95 22.48 13.98
N ARG A 351 -5.68 23.54 14.37
CA ARG A 351 -5.82 24.77 13.59
C ARG A 351 -4.49 25.50 13.43
N ASP A 352 -3.68 25.56 14.49
CA ASP A 352 -2.34 26.13 14.43
C ASP A 352 -1.43 25.30 13.52
N GLY A 353 -1.55 23.97 13.57
CA GLY A 353 -0.88 23.06 12.65
C GLY A 353 -1.23 23.34 11.18
N VAL A 354 -2.52 23.49 10.89
CA VAL A 354 -3.03 23.84 9.55
C VAL A 354 -2.43 25.16 9.06
N ALA A 355 -2.55 26.22 9.86
CA ALA A 355 -2.05 27.55 9.50
C ALA A 355 -0.52 27.54 9.29
N SER A 356 0.20 26.90 10.20
CA SER A 356 1.65 26.93 10.20
C SER A 356 2.26 26.12 9.04
N LEU A 357 1.61 25.03 8.61
CA LEU A 357 2.06 24.17 7.50
C LEU A 357 1.38 24.50 6.18
N GLY A 358 0.62 25.60 6.10
CA GLY A 358 -0.05 26.04 4.87
C GLY A 358 -1.06 25.02 4.32
N ARG A 359 -1.71 24.26 5.20
CA ARG A 359 -2.73 23.27 4.81
C ARG A 359 -4.08 23.94 4.70
N GLU A 360 -4.97 23.39 3.89
CA GLU A 360 -6.29 24.00 3.66
C GLU A 360 -7.30 23.68 4.77
N SER A 361 -7.12 22.56 5.47
CA SER A 361 -8.05 22.06 6.48
C SER A 361 -7.40 21.05 7.42
N CYS A 362 -8.08 20.72 8.53
CA CYS A 362 -7.60 19.66 9.42
C CYS A 362 -7.66 18.28 8.76
N ALA A 363 -8.61 18.05 7.83
CA ALA A 363 -8.64 16.85 7.02
C ALA A 363 -7.42 16.72 6.10
N ASP A 364 -7.04 17.83 5.43
CA ASP A 364 -5.80 17.91 4.64
C ASP A 364 -4.57 17.61 5.51
N LEU A 365 -4.42 18.29 6.65
CA LEU A 365 -3.31 18.07 7.59
C LEU A 365 -3.19 16.59 8.02
N CYS A 366 -4.30 15.96 8.39
CA CYS A 366 -4.29 14.56 8.83
C CYS A 366 -3.91 13.60 7.69
N LEU A 367 -4.43 13.82 6.47
CA LEU A 367 -4.09 13.00 5.32
C LEU A 367 -2.64 13.20 4.88
N ALA A 368 -2.18 14.46 4.80
CA ALA A 368 -0.82 14.78 4.45
C ALA A 368 0.18 14.17 5.44
N TYR A 369 -0.13 14.20 6.75
CA TYR A 369 0.70 13.60 7.78
C TYR A 369 0.83 12.08 7.62
N VAL A 370 -0.30 11.38 7.43
CA VAL A 370 -0.30 9.92 7.28
C VAL A 370 0.36 9.50 5.97
N ARG A 371 0.10 10.20 4.87
CA ARG A 371 0.75 9.92 3.57
C ARG A 371 2.23 10.30 3.53
N GLY A 372 2.69 11.13 4.48
CA GLY A 372 4.10 11.46 4.68
C GLY A 372 4.90 10.36 5.39
N GLN A 373 4.24 9.28 5.82
CA GLN A 373 4.90 8.15 6.45
C GLN A 373 5.39 7.15 5.39
N PRO A 374 6.71 6.89 5.27
CA PRO A 374 7.26 6.03 4.22
C PRO A 374 6.88 4.55 4.38
N TRP A 375 6.43 4.15 5.56
CA TRP A 375 6.02 2.78 5.91
C TRP A 375 4.53 2.51 5.65
N VAL A 376 3.76 3.50 5.20
CA VAL A 376 2.33 3.36 4.89
C VAL A 376 2.15 3.15 3.39
N ASP A 377 1.53 2.04 3.00
CA ASP A 377 1.27 1.72 1.59
C ASP A 377 -0.12 2.20 1.14
N GLY A 378 -1.11 2.15 2.04
CA GLY A 378 -2.49 2.52 1.73
C GLY A 378 -3.22 3.17 2.90
N VAL A 379 -4.08 4.14 2.59
CA VAL A 379 -4.90 4.88 3.57
C VAL A 379 -6.37 4.53 3.37
N VAL A 380 -6.94 3.79 4.33
CA VAL A 380 -8.34 3.35 4.30
C VAL A 380 -9.24 4.47 4.84
N ILE A 381 -10.06 5.04 3.95
CA ILE A 381 -11.02 6.10 4.30
C ILE A 381 -12.42 5.66 3.93
N GLY A 382 -13.29 5.62 4.93
CA GLY A 382 -14.72 5.44 4.73
C GLY A 382 -15.44 6.76 4.52
N MET A 383 -16.50 6.74 3.72
CA MET A 383 -17.27 7.92 3.32
C MET A 383 -18.71 7.54 2.96
N GLU A 384 -19.63 8.48 3.14
CA GLU A 384 -21.07 8.26 2.92
C GLU A 384 -21.56 8.83 1.59
N THR A 385 -20.87 9.83 1.05
CA THR A 385 -21.32 10.62 -0.11
C THR A 385 -20.24 10.77 -1.18
N VAL A 386 -20.66 10.93 -2.43
CA VAL A 386 -19.76 11.22 -3.56
C VAL A 386 -18.98 12.52 -3.35
N ARG A 387 -19.58 13.51 -2.69
CA ARG A 387 -18.88 14.77 -2.36
C ARG A 387 -17.69 14.55 -1.42
N GLN A 388 -17.84 13.67 -0.43
CA GLN A 388 -16.72 13.30 0.45
C GLN A 388 -15.64 12.53 -0.31
N LEU A 389 -16.02 11.64 -1.24
CA LEU A 389 -15.08 10.97 -2.13
C LEU A 389 -14.25 11.98 -2.93
N GLU A 390 -14.90 12.91 -3.62
CA GLU A 390 -14.22 13.92 -4.43
C GLU A 390 -13.31 14.82 -3.59
N THR A 391 -13.74 15.16 -2.38
CA THR A 391 -12.90 15.90 -1.42
C THR A 391 -11.67 15.09 -1.03
N ASN A 392 -11.84 13.81 -0.66
CA ASN A 392 -10.74 12.94 -0.25
C ASN A 392 -9.75 12.68 -1.39
N LEU A 393 -10.24 12.49 -2.62
CA LEU A 393 -9.42 12.34 -3.82
C LEU A 393 -8.54 13.57 -4.05
N ARG A 394 -9.14 14.77 -3.99
CA ARG A 394 -8.42 16.03 -4.13
C ARG A 394 -7.36 16.21 -3.05
N LEU A 395 -7.69 15.91 -1.79
CA LEU A 395 -6.73 15.97 -0.68
C LEU A 395 -5.59 14.95 -0.85
N CYS A 396 -5.88 13.75 -1.36
CA CYS A 396 -4.85 12.76 -1.66
C CYS A 396 -4.01 13.13 -2.89
N ALA A 397 -4.46 14.05 -3.75
CA ALA A 397 -3.64 14.61 -4.83
C ALA A 397 -2.65 15.67 -4.34
N CYS A 398 -2.88 16.27 -3.17
CA CYS A 398 -1.95 17.22 -2.56
C CYS A 398 -0.64 16.52 -2.11
N ALA A 399 0.43 17.30 -2.00
CA ALA A 399 1.72 16.80 -1.52
C ALA A 399 1.61 16.30 -0.07
N PRO A 400 2.17 15.14 0.28
CA PRO A 400 2.27 14.69 1.67
C PRO A 400 3.14 15.65 2.51
N LEU A 401 3.11 15.51 3.83
CA LEU A 401 4.11 16.17 4.69
C LEU A 401 5.49 15.53 4.47
N THR A 402 6.52 16.36 4.45
CA THR A 402 7.92 15.91 4.54
C THR A 402 8.25 15.42 5.95
N ALA A 403 9.36 14.69 6.12
CA ALA A 403 9.81 14.23 7.42
C ALA A 403 10.00 15.38 8.44
N VAL A 404 10.50 16.55 7.98
CA VAL A 404 10.68 17.75 8.80
C VAL A 404 9.34 18.32 9.25
N GLU A 405 8.36 18.37 8.35
CA GLU A 405 7.01 18.85 8.68
C GLU A 405 6.27 17.88 9.62
N CYS A 406 6.42 16.57 9.42
CA CYS A 406 5.92 15.54 10.34
C CYS A 406 6.49 15.74 11.75
N ALA A 407 7.81 15.86 11.88
CA ALA A 407 8.45 16.09 13.18
C ALA A 407 7.97 17.39 13.84
N ARG A 408 7.77 18.44 13.04
CA ARG A 408 7.28 19.73 13.53
C ARG A 408 5.84 19.65 14.07
N ILE A 409 4.91 19.02 13.35
CA ILE A 409 3.53 18.88 13.84
C ILE A 409 3.48 17.94 15.07
N GLU A 410 4.28 16.87 15.07
CA GLU A 410 4.36 15.96 16.21
C GLU A 410 4.83 16.67 17.50
N ALA A 411 5.74 17.63 17.39
CA ALA A 411 6.19 18.43 18.53
C ALA A 411 5.12 19.38 19.08
N MET A 412 4.11 19.75 18.27
CA MET A 412 3.00 20.60 18.69
C MET A 412 1.86 19.82 19.36
N ILE A 413 1.67 18.56 18.93
CA ILE A 413 0.53 17.74 19.36
C ILE A 413 0.76 17.21 20.79
N PRO A 414 -0.18 17.42 21.72
CA PRO A 414 -0.03 16.91 23.08
C PRO A 414 -0.17 15.38 23.10
N ARG A 415 0.54 14.74 24.04
CA ARG A 415 0.40 13.31 24.28
C ARG A 415 -0.99 13.02 24.86
N VAL A 416 -1.80 12.28 24.10
CA VAL A 416 -3.15 11.87 24.51
C VAL A 416 -3.16 10.49 25.17
N ARG A 417 -4.20 10.22 25.96
CA ARG A 417 -4.42 8.90 26.57
C ARG A 417 -4.72 7.85 25.49
N GLU A 418 -4.22 6.63 25.66
CA GLU A 418 -4.50 5.54 24.72
C GLU A 418 -6.00 5.23 24.55
N MET A 419 -6.80 5.45 25.59
CA MET A 419 -8.26 5.29 25.54
C MET A 419 -8.91 6.14 24.44
N LEU A 420 -8.36 7.34 24.16
CA LEU A 420 -8.84 8.18 23.06
C LEU A 420 -8.51 7.56 21.69
N LEU A 421 -7.36 6.89 21.56
CA LEU A 421 -6.87 6.31 20.31
C LEU A 421 -7.62 5.03 19.91
N ASN A 422 -8.44 4.48 20.80
CA ASN A 422 -9.29 3.33 20.54
C ASN A 422 -10.77 3.66 20.74
N PRO A 423 -11.52 3.94 19.66
CA PRO A 423 -12.94 4.27 19.74
C PRO A 423 -13.83 3.20 20.40
N ALA A 424 -13.40 1.93 20.43
CA ALA A 424 -14.13 0.87 21.12
C ALA A 424 -14.11 1.03 22.66
N LEU A 425 -13.24 1.89 23.20
CA LEU A 425 -13.13 2.19 24.63
C LEU A 425 -13.82 3.52 25.01
N TRP A 426 -14.41 4.22 24.05
CA TRP A 426 -15.09 5.48 24.34
C TRP A 426 -16.39 5.20 25.10
N PRO A 427 -16.75 6.06 26.08
CA PRO A 427 -18.08 6.01 26.68
C PRO A 427 -19.15 6.12 25.60
N ALA A 428 -20.26 5.39 25.77
CA ALA A 428 -21.43 5.58 24.92
C ALA A 428 -21.83 7.05 24.97
N ARG A 429 -22.06 7.67 23.80
CA ARG A 429 -22.66 9.01 23.78
C ARG A 429 -24.04 8.86 24.40
N LEU A 430 -24.29 9.58 25.49
CA LEU A 430 -25.65 9.83 25.94
C LEU A 430 -26.35 10.52 24.77
N GLU A 431 -27.26 9.82 24.09
CA GLU A 431 -28.16 10.48 23.16
C GLU A 431 -28.86 11.57 23.98
N ALA A 432 -28.63 12.84 23.62
CA ALA A 432 -29.41 13.92 24.17
C ALA A 432 -30.86 13.60 23.80
N ALA A 433 -31.67 13.28 24.81
CA ALA A 433 -33.11 13.14 24.65
C ALA A 433 -33.60 14.42 23.95
N GLN A 434 -34.02 14.28 22.68
CA GLN A 434 -34.76 15.29 21.95
C GLN A 434 -36.25 15.09 22.19
#